data_AF-A0A2D6N6D4-F1
#
_entry.id   AF-A0A2D6N6D4-F1
#
_cell.length_a   1.000
_cell.length_b   1.000
_cell.length_c   1.000
_cell.angle_alpha   90.00
_cell.angle_beta   90.00
_cell.angle_gamma   90.00
#
_symmetry.space_group_name_H-M   'P 1'
#
loop_
_entity.id
_entity.type
_entity.pdbx_description
1 polymer ?
#
loop_
_entity_poly.entity_id
_entity_poly.type
_entity_poly.pdbx_seq_one_letter_code
_entity_poly.pdbx_strand_id
1 'polypeptide(L)'
;MREQSKFLVTIGACATAGGIQALRNFQDVEEYTSIVYACPEYIETLEQSTPIADHIQVDFELRGCPINKQQLLETVRAFLQSRKPEVPTYSVCMECKQRATVCVMSAQGIPCLGPVTQAGCGAICPAFNRGCYGCFGPMDSPNTAALSHWWRQLGVDDRDLVRAFRTFNGYAPAFRKESEVYEHADD
;
A
#
# COMPACT_ATOMS: atom_id res chain seq x y z
N MET A 1 23.05 6.58 -7.58
CA MET A 1 22.33 7.35 -6.54
C MET A 1 22.80 6.98 -5.14
N ARG A 2 22.67 5.72 -4.69
CA ARG A 2 23.03 5.34 -3.31
C ARG A 2 24.44 5.77 -2.88
N GLU A 3 25.45 5.49 -3.69
CA GLU A 3 26.87 5.83 -3.40
C GLU A 3 27.15 7.34 -3.31
N GLN A 4 26.28 8.17 -3.88
CA GLN A 4 26.45 9.63 -3.93
C GLN A 4 25.59 10.37 -2.90
N SER A 5 24.83 9.63 -2.08
CA SER A 5 23.87 10.19 -1.13
C SER A 5 24.20 9.80 0.30
N LYS A 6 24.22 10.79 1.21
CA LYS A 6 24.29 10.52 2.66
C LYS A 6 23.03 9.81 3.16
N PHE A 7 21.86 10.26 2.70
CA PHE A 7 20.57 9.64 2.98
C PHE A 7 19.82 9.33 1.68
N LEU A 8 19.27 8.13 1.54
CA LEU A 8 18.38 7.71 0.47
C LEU A 8 17.00 7.45 1.06
N VAL A 9 16.01 8.20 0.59
CA VAL A 9 14.62 8.08 1.02
C VAL A 9 13.78 7.66 -0.18
N THR A 10 13.03 6.57 -0.04
CA THR A 10 12.02 6.19 -1.03
C THR A 10 10.74 6.97 -0.78
N ILE A 11 10.10 7.43 -1.85
CA ILE A 11 8.92 8.28 -1.76
C ILE A 11 7.76 7.63 -2.51
N GLY A 12 6.72 7.30 -1.75
CA GLY A 12 5.44 6.83 -2.22
C GLY A 12 5.36 5.33 -2.50
N ALA A 13 4.12 4.85 -2.64
CA ALA A 13 3.80 3.43 -2.80
C ALA A 13 4.52 2.75 -3.96
N CYS A 14 4.78 3.48 -5.06
CA CYS A 14 5.57 2.96 -6.18
C CYS A 14 6.99 2.57 -5.78
N ALA A 15 7.64 3.41 -4.96
CA ALA A 15 9.02 3.17 -4.54
C ALA A 15 9.12 2.17 -3.37
N THR A 16 8.09 2.09 -2.51
CA THR A 16 8.08 1.26 -1.29
C THR A 16 7.41 -0.10 -1.47
N ALA A 17 6.60 -0.28 -2.51
CA ALA A 17 5.79 -1.49 -2.72
C ALA A 17 5.58 -1.85 -4.20
N GLY A 18 6.29 -1.20 -5.13
CA GLY A 18 6.08 -1.31 -6.59
C GLY A 18 4.84 -0.56 -7.12
N GLY A 19 3.93 -0.14 -6.23
CA GLY A 19 2.76 0.67 -6.57
C GLY A 19 1.72 -0.11 -7.36
N ILE A 20 0.92 0.60 -8.16
CA ILE A 20 -0.05 -0.01 -9.09
C ILE A 20 0.67 -0.92 -10.10
N GLN A 21 1.92 -0.62 -10.44
CA GLN A 21 2.65 -1.38 -11.46
C GLN A 21 3.04 -2.78 -10.97
N ALA A 22 3.07 -3.00 -9.66
CA ALA A 22 3.26 -4.33 -9.10
C ALA A 22 2.10 -5.30 -9.36
N LEU A 23 0.95 -4.82 -9.84
CA LEU A 23 -0.13 -5.70 -10.29
C LEU A 23 0.33 -6.65 -11.40
N ARG A 24 1.32 -6.25 -12.21
CA ARG A 24 1.94 -7.11 -13.23
C ARG A 24 2.57 -8.37 -12.64
N ASN A 25 3.03 -8.33 -11.38
CA ASN A 25 3.74 -9.44 -10.76
C ASN A 25 2.81 -10.64 -10.48
N PHE A 26 1.50 -10.44 -10.57
CA PHE A 26 0.48 -11.46 -10.34
C PHE A 26 -0.16 -11.95 -11.64
N GLN A 27 0.36 -11.57 -12.82
CA GLN A 27 -0.25 -11.81 -14.13
C GLN A 27 0.80 -12.07 -15.20
N ASP A 28 0.37 -12.57 -16.36
CA ASP A 28 1.24 -12.74 -17.52
C ASP A 28 1.38 -11.42 -18.30
N VAL A 29 2.59 -10.87 -18.29
CA VAL A 29 2.91 -9.59 -18.94
C VAL A 29 3.02 -9.74 -20.45
N GLU A 30 3.46 -10.90 -20.94
CA GLU A 30 3.59 -11.15 -22.39
C GLU A 30 2.20 -11.15 -23.04
N GLU A 31 1.23 -11.77 -22.38
CA GLU A 31 -0.18 -11.75 -22.79
C GLU A 31 -0.68 -10.30 -22.90
N TYR A 32 -0.54 -9.49 -21.85
CA TYR A 32 -0.98 -8.09 -21.88
C TYR A 32 -0.29 -7.24 -22.94
N THR A 33 1.01 -7.46 -23.14
CA THR A 33 1.79 -6.70 -24.12
C THR A 33 1.27 -6.96 -25.53
N SER A 34 0.91 -8.21 -25.84
CA SER A 34 0.34 -8.61 -27.14
C SER A 34 -1.06 -8.02 -27.41
N ILE A 35 -1.83 -7.74 -26.35
CA ILE A 35 -3.17 -7.14 -26.46
C ILE A 35 -3.10 -5.62 -26.67
N VAL A 36 -2.16 -4.95 -26.00
CA VAL A 36 -2.08 -3.48 -25.96
C VAL A 36 -1.28 -2.92 -27.14
N TYR A 37 -0.23 -3.61 -27.57
CA TYR A 37 0.71 -3.11 -28.59
C TYR A 37 0.64 -3.92 -29.88
N ALA A 38 0.59 -3.23 -31.01
CA ALA A 38 0.58 -3.86 -32.33
C ALA A 38 1.90 -4.58 -32.69
N CYS A 39 3.01 -4.18 -32.08
CA CYS A 39 4.34 -4.78 -32.23
C CYS A 39 4.93 -5.04 -30.83
N PRO A 40 4.54 -6.12 -30.14
CA PRO A 40 4.97 -6.41 -28.77
C PRO A 40 6.48 -6.68 -28.66
N GLU A 41 7.14 -7.04 -29.77
CA GLU A 41 8.58 -7.36 -29.81
C GLU A 41 9.47 -6.14 -29.54
N TYR A 42 8.93 -4.92 -29.63
CA TYR A 42 9.67 -3.68 -29.33
C TYR A 42 9.57 -3.25 -27.86
N ILE A 43 8.89 -4.02 -27.01
CA ILE A 43 8.68 -3.69 -25.61
C ILE A 43 9.63 -4.50 -24.74
N GLU A 44 10.70 -3.86 -24.24
CA GLU A 44 11.57 -4.43 -23.20
C GLU A 44 11.12 -3.93 -21.83
N THR A 45 10.74 -4.85 -20.94
CA THR A 45 10.37 -4.50 -19.55
C THR A 45 11.01 -5.46 -18.55
N LEU A 46 11.25 -4.97 -17.33
CA LEU A 46 11.63 -5.83 -16.21
C LEU A 46 10.49 -6.79 -15.88
N GLU A 47 10.80 -8.04 -15.57
CA GLU A 47 9.81 -9.07 -15.25
C GLU A 47 8.87 -8.64 -14.11
N GLN A 48 9.45 -8.08 -13.03
CA GLN A 48 8.74 -7.69 -11.83
C GLN A 48 8.93 -6.21 -11.49
N SER A 49 7.90 -5.60 -10.89
CA SER A 49 7.97 -4.30 -10.23
C SER A 49 8.07 -4.50 -8.72
N THR A 50 9.27 -4.29 -8.16
CA THR A 50 9.55 -4.53 -6.74
C THR A 50 10.00 -3.26 -6.01
N PRO A 51 9.85 -3.18 -4.67
CA PRO A 51 10.36 -2.09 -3.85
C PRO A 51 11.83 -1.78 -4.12
N ILE A 52 12.22 -0.50 -4.05
CA ILE A 52 13.63 -0.10 -4.21
C ILE A 52 14.51 -0.70 -3.10
N ALA A 53 13.95 -0.90 -1.91
CA ALA A 53 14.63 -1.50 -0.76
C ALA A 53 15.09 -2.95 -1.01
N ASP A 54 14.50 -3.65 -1.99
CA ASP A 54 14.90 -5.01 -2.36
C ASP A 54 16.23 -5.01 -3.15
N HIS A 55 16.62 -3.87 -3.73
CA HIS A 55 17.79 -3.76 -4.61
C HIS A 55 18.95 -3.00 -3.96
N ILE A 56 18.65 -2.00 -3.13
CA ILE A 56 19.63 -1.12 -2.52
C ILE A 56 19.21 -0.70 -1.11
N GLN A 57 20.19 -0.38 -0.26
CA GLN A 57 19.91 0.10 1.09
C GLN A 57 19.22 1.47 1.08
N VAL A 58 18.02 1.51 1.67
CA VAL A 58 17.21 2.71 1.86
C VAL A 58 17.22 3.10 3.34
N ASP A 59 17.42 4.38 3.65
CA ASP A 59 17.49 4.86 5.03
C ASP A 59 16.10 5.10 5.64
N PHE A 60 15.12 5.44 4.79
CA PHE A 60 13.74 5.67 5.22
C PHE A 60 12.75 5.52 4.07
N GLU A 61 11.57 4.97 4.37
CA GLU A 61 10.47 4.81 3.42
C GLU A 61 9.33 5.76 3.74
N LEU A 62 9.11 6.77 2.90
CA LEU A 62 7.99 7.69 3.06
C LEU A 62 6.77 7.19 2.25
N ARG A 63 5.86 6.49 2.94
CA ARG A 63 4.70 5.82 2.33
C ARG A 63 3.56 6.78 2.01
N GLY A 64 2.81 6.45 0.95
CA GLY A 64 1.63 7.17 0.48
C GLY A 64 1.44 7.11 -1.04
N CYS A 65 0.21 7.22 -1.53
CA CYS A 65 -0.09 7.27 -2.97
C CYS A 65 -1.12 8.39 -3.28
N PRO A 66 -0.67 9.66 -3.40
CA PRO A 66 0.68 10.14 -3.09
C PRO A 66 0.90 10.31 -1.57
N ILE A 67 2.15 10.59 -1.20
CA ILE A 67 2.49 11.08 0.15
C ILE A 67 1.77 12.40 0.44
N ASN A 68 1.62 12.76 1.72
CA ASN A 68 1.10 14.07 2.08
C ASN A 68 2.21 15.14 2.23
N LYS A 69 1.83 16.42 2.19
CA LYS A 69 2.75 17.55 2.33
C LYS A 69 3.44 17.60 3.70
N GLN A 70 2.69 17.35 4.78
CA GLN A 70 3.19 17.43 6.15
C GLN A 70 4.29 16.40 6.43
N GLN A 71 4.08 15.15 6.03
CA GLN A 71 5.02 14.03 6.03
C GLN A 71 6.29 14.42 5.29
N LEU A 72 6.19 14.97 4.08
CA LEU A 72 7.37 15.37 3.32
C LEU A 72 8.17 16.45 4.05
N LEU A 73 7.50 17.50 4.53
CA LEU A 73 8.15 18.60 5.27
C LEU A 73 8.81 18.09 6.55
N GLU A 74 8.14 17.20 7.27
CA GLU A 74 8.64 16.55 8.48
C GLU A 74 9.89 15.71 8.18
N THR A 75 9.83 14.84 7.17
CA THR A 75 10.98 14.02 6.75
C THR A 75 12.17 14.87 6.32
N VAL A 76 11.96 15.91 5.51
CA VAL A 76 13.06 16.80 5.07
C VAL A 76 13.66 17.53 6.27
N ARG A 77 12.84 18.11 7.16
CA ARG A 77 13.32 18.80 8.37
C ARG A 77 14.10 17.87 9.29
N ALA A 78 13.62 16.64 9.47
CA ALA A 78 14.26 15.64 10.30
C ALA A 78 15.69 15.33 9.83
N PHE A 79 15.86 15.04 8.54
CA PHE A 79 17.17 14.73 7.99
C PHE A 79 18.12 15.94 7.96
N LEU A 80 17.61 17.15 7.72
CA LEU A 80 18.41 18.38 7.85
C LEU A 80 18.93 18.58 9.29
N GLN A 81 18.17 18.15 10.28
CA GLN A 81 18.53 18.22 11.70
C GLN A 81 19.26 16.96 12.21
N SER A 82 19.60 16.01 11.33
CA SER A 82 20.20 14.72 11.70
C SER A 82 19.40 13.91 12.73
N ARG A 83 18.06 14.01 12.69
CA ARG A 83 17.14 13.19 13.49
C ARG A 83 16.34 12.24 12.63
N LYS A 84 15.76 11.22 13.25
CA LYS A 84 14.81 10.33 12.59
C LYS A 84 13.50 11.09 12.30
N PRO A 85 12.92 10.95 11.08
CA PRO A 85 11.59 11.46 10.78
C PRO A 85 10.52 10.87 11.71
N GLU A 86 9.62 11.72 12.18
CA GLU A 86 8.48 11.30 12.99
C GLU A 86 7.22 11.27 12.11
N VAL A 87 7.01 10.13 11.44
CA VAL A 87 5.79 9.87 10.68
C VAL A 87 4.92 8.86 11.43
N PRO A 88 3.58 8.94 11.30
CA PRO A 88 2.69 7.95 11.92
C PRO A 88 3.03 6.53 11.46
N THR A 89 3.17 5.61 12.42
CA THR A 89 3.35 4.17 12.17
C THR A 89 2.11 3.35 12.55
N TYR A 90 1.16 3.98 13.24
CA TYR A 90 -0.10 3.40 13.69
C TYR A 90 -1.16 3.35 12.57
N SER A 91 -2.28 2.66 12.83
CA SER A 91 -3.39 2.51 11.88
C SER A 91 -4.16 3.81 11.61
N VAL A 92 -4.65 3.98 10.38
CA VAL A 92 -5.64 5.03 10.00
C VAL A 92 -6.83 5.10 10.95
N CYS A 93 -7.19 3.99 11.61
CA CYS A 93 -8.26 3.96 12.62
C CYS A 93 -8.07 5.00 13.73
N MET A 94 -6.83 5.27 14.15
CA MET A 94 -6.54 6.29 15.16
C MET A 94 -6.95 7.68 14.67
N GLU A 95 -6.62 8.03 13.42
CA GLU A 95 -7.02 9.31 12.82
C GLU A 95 -8.55 9.38 12.60
N CYS A 96 -9.18 8.28 12.19
CA CYS A 96 -10.65 8.21 12.10
C CYS A 96 -11.31 8.56 13.43
N LYS A 97 -10.80 8.02 14.55
CA LYS A 97 -11.36 8.26 15.88
C LYS A 97 -11.06 9.66 16.38
N GLN A 98 -9.86 10.17 16.15
CA GLN A 98 -9.52 11.58 16.45
C GLN A 98 -10.40 12.57 15.68
N ARG A 99 -10.81 12.22 14.46
CA ARG A 99 -11.75 13.03 13.65
C ARG A 99 -13.23 12.83 14.02
N ALA A 100 -13.54 11.95 14.96
CA ALA A 100 -14.90 11.52 15.27
C ALA A 100 -15.66 10.96 14.04
N THR A 101 -14.94 10.37 13.09
CA THR A 101 -15.54 9.71 11.92
C THR A 101 -16.24 8.43 12.37
N VAL A 102 -17.53 8.30 12.02
CA VAL A 102 -18.30 7.08 12.24
C VAL A 102 -17.64 5.93 11.46
N CYS A 103 -17.44 4.78 12.12
CA CYS A 103 -16.77 3.64 11.49
C CYS A 103 -17.65 3.06 10.37
N VAL A 104 -17.26 3.27 9.12
CA VAL A 104 -18.00 2.77 7.94
C VAL A 104 -18.15 1.25 7.94
N MET A 105 -17.15 0.52 8.45
CA MET A 105 -17.17 -0.94 8.49
C MET A 105 -18.17 -1.46 9.52
N SER A 106 -18.17 -0.90 10.73
CA SER A 106 -19.05 -1.36 11.80
C SER A 106 -20.47 -0.78 11.71
N ALA A 107 -20.63 0.46 11.23
CA ALA A 107 -21.93 1.11 11.19
C ALA A 107 -22.68 0.90 9.87
N GLN A 108 -21.97 0.66 8.77
CA GLN A 108 -22.55 0.60 7.42
C GLN A 108 -22.23 -0.72 6.69
N GLY A 109 -21.42 -1.60 7.29
CA GLY A 109 -20.98 -2.85 6.64
C GLY A 109 -20.00 -2.65 5.49
N ILE A 110 -19.41 -1.46 5.33
CA ILE A 110 -18.52 -1.14 4.20
C ILE A 110 -17.10 -1.69 4.49
N PRO A 111 -16.56 -2.60 3.66
CA PRO A 111 -15.20 -3.11 3.83
C PRO A 111 -14.16 -1.98 3.82
N CYS A 112 -13.17 -2.04 4.74
CA CYS A 112 -12.23 -0.95 4.95
C CYS A 112 -10.84 -1.48 5.36
N LEU A 113 -9.79 -1.12 4.61
CA LEU A 113 -8.40 -1.53 4.92
C LEU A 113 -7.76 -0.69 6.04
N GLY A 114 -8.49 0.28 6.59
CA GLY A 114 -8.01 1.21 7.61
C GLY A 114 -7.30 0.52 8.78
N PRO A 115 -7.83 -0.59 9.35
CA PRO A 115 -7.20 -1.30 10.47
C PRO A 115 -5.76 -1.77 10.21
N VAL A 116 -5.42 -2.07 8.95
CA VAL A 116 -4.08 -2.58 8.57
C VAL A 116 -3.24 -1.55 7.82
N THR A 117 -3.77 -0.34 7.59
CA THR A 117 -3.11 0.70 6.79
C THR A 117 -2.47 1.76 7.67
N GLN A 118 -1.25 2.18 7.35
CA GLN A 118 -0.54 3.26 8.03
C GLN A 118 -1.29 4.59 7.95
N ALA A 119 -1.36 5.31 9.06
CA ALA A 119 -1.90 6.65 9.16
C ALA A 119 -1.04 7.70 8.43
N GLY A 120 -1.57 8.92 8.34
CA GLY A 120 -0.96 10.07 7.67
C GLY A 120 -1.87 10.69 6.63
N CYS A 121 -2.81 9.96 6.03
CA CYS A 121 -3.69 10.52 4.99
C CYS A 121 -4.81 11.42 5.55
N GLY A 122 -4.89 11.59 6.88
CA GLY A 122 -5.94 12.36 7.54
C GLY A 122 -7.28 11.64 7.54
N ALA A 123 -7.27 10.30 7.45
CA ALA A 123 -8.46 9.46 7.32
C ALA A 123 -9.47 9.96 6.25
N ILE A 124 -8.96 10.43 5.10
CA ILE A 124 -9.80 11.08 4.09
C ILE A 124 -10.92 10.18 3.57
N CYS A 125 -10.65 8.91 3.22
CA CYS A 125 -11.68 8.05 2.62
C CYS A 125 -12.85 7.78 3.59
N PRO A 126 -12.60 7.35 4.86
CA PRO A 126 -13.68 7.15 5.82
C PRO A 126 -14.46 8.41 6.14
N ALA A 127 -13.83 9.59 6.13
CA ALA A 127 -14.51 10.87 6.35
C ALA A 127 -15.55 11.20 5.26
N PHE A 128 -15.46 10.56 4.09
CA PHE A 128 -16.42 10.67 2.99
C PHE A 128 -17.22 9.38 2.80
N ASN A 129 -17.55 8.65 3.87
CA ASN A 129 -18.36 7.43 3.87
C ASN A 129 -17.83 6.33 2.93
N ARG A 130 -16.50 6.17 2.86
CA ARG A 130 -15.86 5.13 2.06
C ARG A 130 -14.80 4.35 2.85
N GLY A 131 -14.70 3.06 2.59
CA GLY A 131 -13.59 2.24 3.08
C GLY A 131 -12.21 2.78 2.68
N CYS A 132 -11.23 2.67 3.58
CA CYS A 132 -9.84 2.99 3.25
C CYS A 132 -9.32 2.04 2.18
N TYR A 133 -8.58 2.59 1.22
CA TYR A 133 -7.98 1.87 0.09
C TYR A 133 -6.65 1.16 0.40
N GLY A 134 -6.03 1.39 1.56
CA GLY A 134 -4.70 0.84 1.82
C GLY A 134 -3.56 1.53 1.08
N CYS A 135 -3.78 2.73 0.52
CA CYS A 135 -2.80 3.40 -0.34
C CYS A 135 -1.54 3.89 0.39
N PHE A 136 -1.58 4.03 1.71
CA PHE A 136 -0.42 4.36 2.57
C PHE A 136 0.38 3.12 3.00
N GLY A 137 -0.01 1.94 2.53
CA GLY A 137 0.67 0.68 2.82
C GLY A 137 0.40 0.18 4.24
N PRO A 138 0.98 -0.98 4.61
CA PRO A 138 0.75 -1.58 5.91
C PRO A 138 1.22 -0.68 7.05
N MET A 139 0.48 -0.67 8.16
CA MET A 139 0.99 -0.10 9.43
C MET A 139 2.10 -0.99 10.03
N ASP A 140 2.69 -0.58 11.16
CA ASP A 140 3.83 -1.27 11.79
C ASP A 140 3.58 -2.75 12.13
N SER A 141 2.40 -3.08 12.65
CA SER A 141 1.99 -4.44 13.03
C SER A 141 0.60 -4.76 12.48
N PRO A 142 0.45 -4.97 11.16
CA PRO A 142 -0.84 -5.15 10.52
C PRO A 142 -1.34 -6.59 10.76
N ASN A 143 -2.56 -6.74 11.27
CA ASN A 143 -3.22 -8.05 11.38
C ASN A 143 -4.17 -8.27 10.20
N THR A 144 -3.58 -8.58 9.03
CA THR A 144 -4.31 -8.80 7.78
C THR A 144 -5.24 -10.01 7.86
N ALA A 145 -4.77 -11.12 8.43
CA ALA A 145 -5.56 -12.35 8.63
C ALA A 145 -6.87 -12.12 9.38
N ALA A 146 -6.81 -11.39 10.51
CA ALA A 146 -8.01 -11.07 11.27
C ALA A 146 -8.95 -10.16 10.47
N LEU A 147 -8.42 -9.17 9.75
CA LEU A 147 -9.23 -8.26 8.95
C LEU A 147 -9.96 -9.01 7.82
N SER A 148 -9.25 -9.89 7.11
CA SER A 148 -9.80 -10.74 6.06
C SER A 148 -10.92 -11.63 6.58
N HIS A 149 -10.72 -12.25 7.75
CA HIS A 149 -11.77 -13.03 8.40
C HIS A 149 -13.03 -12.20 8.68
N TRP A 150 -12.87 -10.97 9.18
CA TRP A 150 -13.99 -10.04 9.39
C TRP A 150 -14.68 -9.65 8.08
N TRP A 151 -13.93 -9.44 7.00
CA TRP A 151 -14.51 -9.12 5.69
C TRP A 151 -15.36 -10.26 5.12
N ARG A 152 -14.94 -11.51 5.30
CA ARG A 152 -15.77 -12.67 4.91
C ARG A 152 -17.08 -12.72 5.70
N GLN A 153 -17.06 -12.37 7.00
CA GLN A 153 -18.28 -12.25 7.79
C GLN A 153 -19.20 -11.12 7.31
N LEU A 154 -18.64 -10.08 6.68
CA LEU A 154 -19.41 -9.02 6.01
C LEU A 154 -19.94 -9.44 4.62
N GLY A 155 -19.63 -10.66 4.15
CA GLY A 155 -20.06 -11.18 2.86
C GLY A 155 -19.18 -10.77 1.68
N VAL A 156 -17.95 -10.30 1.93
CA VAL A 156 -16.97 -10.04 0.86
C VAL A 156 -16.44 -11.38 0.35
N ASP A 157 -16.43 -11.57 -0.96
CA ASP A 157 -15.86 -12.75 -1.59
C ASP A 157 -14.32 -12.70 -1.63
N ASP A 158 -13.70 -13.86 -1.83
CA ASP A 158 -12.24 -13.99 -1.78
C ASP A 158 -11.58 -13.20 -2.94
N ARG A 159 -12.26 -13.09 -4.10
CA ARG A 159 -11.82 -12.28 -5.26
C ARG A 159 -11.69 -10.79 -4.93
N ASP A 160 -12.70 -10.18 -4.32
CA ASP A 160 -12.69 -8.76 -3.96
C ASP A 160 -11.74 -8.48 -2.79
N LEU A 161 -11.53 -9.47 -1.90
CA LEU A 161 -10.49 -9.43 -0.87
C LEU A 161 -9.09 -9.36 -1.50
N VAL A 162 -8.77 -10.25 -2.43
CA VAL A 162 -7.50 -10.26 -3.18
C VAL A 162 -7.28 -8.91 -3.86
N ARG A 163 -8.29 -8.38 -4.56
CA ARG A 163 -8.22 -7.07 -5.24
C ARG A 163 -7.92 -5.93 -4.28
N ALA A 164 -8.56 -5.92 -3.11
CA ALA A 164 -8.36 -4.88 -2.13
C ALA A 164 -6.91 -4.83 -1.62
N PHE A 165 -6.32 -5.99 -1.28
CA PHE A 165 -4.92 -6.04 -0.83
C PHE A 165 -3.92 -5.75 -1.94
N ARG A 166 -4.23 -6.08 -3.21
CA ARG A 166 -3.30 -5.91 -4.33
C ARG A 166 -3.24 -4.51 -4.94
N THR A 167 -4.23 -3.64 -4.67
CA THR A 167 -4.45 -2.39 -5.43
C THR A 167 -3.21 -1.48 -5.53
N PHE A 168 -2.78 -0.84 -4.42
CA PHE A 168 -1.71 0.17 -4.45
C PHE A 168 -0.39 -0.31 -3.86
N ASN A 169 -0.46 -1.23 -2.90
CA ASN A 169 0.69 -1.74 -2.16
C ASN A 169 0.70 -3.27 -2.23
N GLY A 170 0.30 -3.84 -3.37
CA GLY A 170 0.12 -5.28 -3.52
C GLY A 170 1.39 -6.10 -3.29
N TYR A 171 2.56 -5.52 -3.54
CA TYR A 171 3.85 -6.18 -3.27
C TYR A 171 4.44 -5.84 -1.89
N ALA A 172 3.73 -5.08 -1.05
CA ALA A 172 4.15 -4.92 0.34
C ALA A 172 4.01 -6.28 1.06
N PRO A 173 5.00 -6.75 1.84
CA PRO A 173 5.04 -8.12 2.33
C PRO A 173 3.77 -8.60 3.04
N ALA A 174 3.18 -7.75 3.90
CA ALA A 174 1.96 -8.09 4.63
C ALA A 174 0.73 -8.24 3.72
N PHE A 175 0.58 -7.34 2.74
CA PHE A 175 -0.57 -7.35 1.82
C PHE A 175 -0.41 -8.44 0.77
N ARG A 176 0.81 -8.65 0.26
CA ARG A 176 1.14 -9.72 -0.69
C ARG A 176 0.77 -11.08 -0.10
N LYS A 177 1.35 -11.39 1.07
CA LYS A 177 1.13 -12.66 1.78
C LYS A 177 -0.35 -12.92 2.00
N GLU A 178 -1.09 -11.91 2.46
CA GLU A 178 -2.53 -12.07 2.67
C GLU A 178 -3.26 -12.35 1.36
N SER A 179 -2.98 -11.60 0.30
CA SER A 179 -3.65 -11.79 -0.99
C SER A 179 -3.39 -13.17 -1.61
N GLU A 180 -2.17 -13.71 -1.46
CA GLU A 180 -1.82 -15.05 -1.98
C GLU A 180 -2.59 -16.16 -1.25
N VAL A 181 -2.90 -15.99 0.05
CA VAL A 181 -3.69 -16.97 0.81
C VAL A 181 -5.09 -17.15 0.25
N TYR A 182 -5.72 -16.08 -0.24
CA TYR A 182 -7.09 -16.11 -0.78
C TYR A 182 -7.15 -16.29 -2.29
N GLU A 183 -6.05 -16.09 -3.01
CA GLU A 183 -5.99 -16.43 -4.44
C GLU A 183 -6.10 -17.94 -4.65
N HIS A 184 -5.44 -18.74 -3.81
CA HIS A 184 -5.45 -20.20 -3.90
C HIS A 184 -6.65 -20.88 -3.20
N ALA A 185 -7.61 -20.11 -2.68
CA ALA A 185 -8.78 -20.66 -2.01
C ALA A 185 -9.91 -21.06 -2.98
N ASP A 186 -9.84 -20.61 -4.24
CA ASP A 186 -10.80 -20.86 -5.31
C ASP A 186 -10.32 -21.91 -6.35
N ASP A 187 -9.18 -22.59 -6.11
CA ASP A 187 -8.67 -23.74 -6.90
C ASP A 187 -9.05 -25.10 -6.29
#